data_AF-A0A964PJ96-F1
#
_entry.id   AF-A0A964PJ96-F1
#
_cell.length_a   1.000
_cell.length_b   1.000
_cell.length_c   1.000
_cell.angle_alpha   90.00
_cell.angle_beta   90.00
_cell.angle_gamma   90.00
#
_symmetry.space_group_name_H-M   'P 1'
#
loop_
_entity.id
_entity.type
_entity.pdbx_description
1 polymer ?
#
loop_
_entity_poly.entity_id
_entity_poly.type
_entity_poly.pdbx_seq_one_letter_code
_entity_poly.pdbx_strand_id
1 'polypeptide(L)'
;MFLLTTIFMLLPAPLSAQTPLTDAEIEYNSHMALQAHDRFMETWNTRDSLVWASSLNYPHVRPSSTPRFDLFDSAEDYAANTDFKQTLATGWRYSR
;
A
#
# COMPACT_ATOMS: atom_id res chain seq x y z
N MET A 1 -18.79 -36.64 -43.60
CA MET A 1 -19.28 -35.91 -42.40
C MET A 1 -18.09 -35.15 -41.84
N PHE A 2 -17.89 -33.91 -42.26
CA PHE A 2 -16.79 -33.06 -41.78
C PHE A 2 -17.35 -32.17 -40.65
N LEU A 3 -16.84 -32.35 -39.43
CA LEU A 3 -17.11 -31.45 -38.31
C LEU A 3 -16.35 -30.14 -38.57
N LEU A 4 -17.07 -29.02 -38.78
CA LEU A 4 -16.47 -27.69 -38.78
C LEU A 4 -16.19 -27.28 -37.33
N THR A 5 -14.92 -27.30 -36.93
CA THR A 5 -14.46 -26.71 -35.67
C THR A 5 -14.56 -25.19 -35.79
N THR A 6 -15.56 -24.60 -35.12
CA THR A 6 -15.71 -23.15 -35.06
C THR A 6 -14.73 -22.61 -34.01
N ILE A 7 -13.69 -21.91 -34.45
CA ILE A 7 -12.81 -21.13 -33.57
C ILE A 7 -13.57 -19.85 -33.20
N PHE A 8 -13.98 -19.73 -31.94
CA PHE A 8 -14.43 -18.46 -31.38
C PHE A 8 -13.20 -17.55 -31.22
N MET A 9 -13.03 -16.59 -32.13
CA MET A 9 -12.11 -15.48 -31.89
C MET A 9 -12.66 -14.65 -30.73
N LEU A 10 -11.99 -14.74 -29.57
CA LEU A 10 -12.19 -13.83 -28.46
C LEU A 10 -11.72 -12.44 -28.92
N LEU A 11 -12.65 -11.55 -29.26
CA LEU A 11 -12.34 -10.14 -29.49
C LEU A 11 -11.71 -9.57 -28.22
N PRO A 12 -10.53 -8.93 -28.27
CA PRO A 12 -10.00 -8.23 -27.11
C PRO A 12 -11.01 -7.15 -26.72
N ALA A 13 -11.52 -7.20 -25.49
CA ALA A 13 -12.29 -6.09 -24.95
C ALA A 13 -11.42 -4.83 -25.08
N PRO A 14 -11.99 -3.67 -25.49
CA PRO A 14 -11.22 -2.45 -25.52
C PRO A 14 -10.68 -2.21 -24.10
N LEU A 15 -9.37 -2.13 -23.98
CA LEU A 15 -8.69 -1.72 -22.76
C LEU A 15 -9.23 -0.32 -22.46
N SER A 16 -10.16 -0.19 -21.51
CA SER A 16 -10.66 1.12 -21.11
C SER A 16 -9.46 1.89 -20.57
N ALA A 17 -8.97 2.86 -21.33
CA ALA A 17 -7.97 3.78 -20.81
C ALA A 17 -8.55 4.46 -19.58
N GLN A 18 -7.79 4.53 -18.47
CA GLN A 18 -8.17 5.39 -17.36
C GLN A 18 -8.40 6.81 -17.91
N THR A 19 -9.55 7.41 -17.59
CA THR A 19 -9.76 8.83 -17.85
C THR A 19 -8.64 9.61 -17.14
N PRO A 20 -7.93 10.50 -17.84
CA PRO A 20 -6.93 11.35 -17.20
C PRO A 20 -7.56 12.18 -16.08
N LEU A 21 -6.87 12.31 -14.95
CA LEU A 21 -7.27 13.21 -13.88
C LEU A 21 -7.21 14.66 -14.38
N THR A 22 -8.16 15.48 -13.91
CA THR A 22 -8.12 16.93 -14.08
C THR A 22 -7.02 17.55 -13.20
N ASP A 23 -6.57 18.76 -13.53
CA ASP A 23 -5.59 19.48 -12.71
C ASP A 23 -6.04 19.65 -11.26
N ALA A 24 -7.33 19.89 -11.04
CA ALA A 24 -7.92 20.02 -9.70
C ALA A 24 -7.88 18.69 -8.92
N GLU A 25 -8.15 17.57 -9.57
CA GLU A 25 -8.02 16.24 -8.95
C GLU A 25 -6.57 15.89 -8.66
N ILE A 26 -5.64 16.27 -9.53
CA ILE A 26 -4.19 16.09 -9.32
C ILE A 26 -3.74 16.90 -8.10
N GLU A 27 -4.14 18.17 -8.00
CA GLU A 27 -3.79 19.05 -6.89
C GLU A 27 -4.34 18.50 -5.56
N TYR A 28 -5.64 18.15 -5.55
CA TYR A 28 -6.27 17.56 -4.37
C TYR A 28 -5.59 16.25 -3.94
N ASN A 29 -5.38 15.31 -4.87
CA ASN A 29 -4.74 14.03 -4.57
C ASN A 29 -3.30 14.21 -4.07
N SER A 30 -2.56 15.15 -4.65
CA SER A 30 -1.20 15.48 -4.22
C SER A 30 -1.19 16.02 -2.79
N HIS A 31 -2.13 16.92 -2.47
CA HIS A 31 -2.28 17.45 -1.12
C HIS A 31 -2.60 16.35 -0.10
N MET A 32 -3.57 15.47 -0.42
CA MET A 32 -3.94 14.35 0.45
C MET A 32 -2.80 13.35 0.63
N ALA A 33 -2.02 13.09 -0.43
CA ALA A 33 -0.87 12.19 -0.35
C ALA A 33 0.22 12.75 0.57
N LEU A 34 0.48 14.06 0.52
CA LEU A 34 1.43 14.72 1.42
C LEU A 34 0.95 14.65 2.89
N GLN A 35 -0.34 14.89 3.14
CA GLN A 35 -0.89 14.74 4.49
C GLN A 35 -0.79 13.31 5.03
N ALA A 36 -1.06 12.30 4.19
CA ALA A 36 -0.93 10.90 4.57
C ALA A 36 0.54 10.54 4.88
N HIS A 37 1.48 11.06 4.09
CA HIS A 37 2.91 10.91 4.33
C HIS A 37 3.34 11.55 5.65
N ASP A 38 2.93 12.78 5.92
CA ASP A 38 3.27 13.48 7.16
C ASP A 38 2.74 12.72 8.38
N ARG A 39 1.48 12.26 8.31
CA ARG A 39 0.88 11.41 9.34
C ARG A 39 1.66 10.11 9.57
N PHE A 40 2.11 9.47 8.49
CA PHE A 40 2.94 8.27 8.58
C PHE A 40 4.27 8.57 9.29
N MET A 41 4.97 9.64 8.91
CA MET A 41 6.26 9.98 9.51
C MET A 41 6.14 10.42 10.97
N GLU A 42 5.13 11.21 11.31
CA GLU A 42 4.84 11.60 12.68
C GLU A 42 4.63 10.37 13.58
N THR A 43 3.82 9.41 13.13
CA THR A 43 3.55 8.19 13.90
C THR A 43 4.74 7.25 13.96
N TRP A 44 5.46 7.04 12.87
CA TRP A 44 6.69 6.24 12.84
C TRP A 44 7.71 6.76 13.88
N ASN A 45 7.88 8.08 13.95
CA ASN A 45 8.80 8.73 14.89
C ASN A 45 8.37 8.60 16.37
N THR A 46 7.14 8.20 16.68
CA THR A 46 6.71 7.93 18.07
C THR A 46 7.35 6.67 18.65
N ARG A 47 7.79 5.74 17.79
CA ARG A 47 8.34 4.42 18.17
C ARG A 47 7.33 3.51 18.88
N ASP A 48 6.04 3.83 18.77
CA ASP A 48 4.93 3.03 19.27
C ASP A 48 4.26 2.31 18.09
N SER A 49 4.24 0.98 18.14
CA SER A 49 3.76 0.17 17.02
C SER A 49 2.26 0.33 16.78
N LEU A 50 1.46 0.58 17.83
CA LEU A 50 0.02 0.78 17.69
C LEU A 50 -0.28 2.18 17.14
N VAL A 51 0.47 3.19 17.60
CA VAL A 51 0.36 4.55 17.06
C VAL A 51 0.76 4.58 15.58
N TRP A 52 1.82 3.87 15.20
CA TRP A 52 2.23 3.75 13.79
C TRP A 52 1.22 2.98 12.93
N ALA A 53 0.72 1.85 13.42
CA ALA A 53 -0.32 1.08 12.75
C ALA A 53 -1.56 1.94 12.41
N SER A 54 -1.91 2.90 13.26
CA SER A 54 -3.05 3.81 13.01
C SER A 54 -2.91 4.74 11.79
N SER A 55 -1.72 4.84 11.19
CA SER A 55 -1.50 5.60 9.95
C SER A 55 -1.75 4.81 8.68
N LEU A 56 -1.98 3.49 8.78
CA LEU A 56 -2.03 2.57 7.65
C LEU A 56 -3.47 2.30 7.21
N ASN A 57 -3.64 1.97 5.93
CA ASN A 57 -4.89 1.43 5.39
C ASN A 57 -4.90 -0.09 5.51
N TYR A 58 -6.03 -0.66 5.95
CA TYR A 58 -6.24 -2.09 6.14
C TYR A 58 -7.30 -2.63 5.16
N PRO A 59 -7.11 -3.85 4.61
CA PRO A 59 -6.02 -4.78 4.90
C PRO A 59 -4.67 -4.30 4.35
N HIS A 60 -3.61 -4.45 5.14
CA HIS A 60 -2.29 -3.89 4.85
C HIS A 60 -1.29 -4.97 4.46
N VAL A 61 -0.54 -4.74 3.38
CA VAL A 61 0.54 -5.62 2.93
C VAL A 61 1.88 -5.04 3.37
N ARG A 62 2.68 -5.83 4.10
CA ARG A 62 4.08 -5.50 4.41
C ARG A 62 5.01 -6.28 3.48
N PRO A 63 5.78 -5.59 2.62
CA PRO A 63 6.80 -6.25 1.81
C PRO A 63 7.90 -6.85 2.69
N SER A 64 8.32 -8.07 2.39
CA SER A 64 9.50 -8.70 2.99
C SER A 64 10.70 -8.58 2.05
N SER A 65 11.91 -8.74 2.60
CA SER A 65 13.12 -8.99 1.80
C SER A 65 13.14 -10.40 1.16
N THR A 66 12.17 -11.25 1.52
CA THR A 66 11.96 -12.57 0.94
C THR A 66 10.81 -12.54 -0.08
N PRO A 67 10.59 -13.59 -0.90
CA PRO A 67 9.47 -13.64 -1.85
C PRO A 67 8.08 -13.66 -1.22
N ARG A 68 7.97 -13.64 0.12
CA ARG A 68 6.71 -13.65 0.86
C ARG A 68 6.33 -12.23 1.23
N PHE A 69 5.03 -11.96 1.31
CA PHE A 69 4.50 -10.76 1.93
C PHE A 69 3.62 -11.16 3.12
N ASP A 70 3.54 -10.28 4.10
CA ASP A 70 2.62 -10.45 5.22
C ASP A 70 1.40 -9.56 4.97
N LEU A 71 0.20 -10.13 5.16
CA LEU A 71 -1.07 -9.43 5.09
C LEU A 71 -1.64 -9.30 6.50
N PHE A 72 -2.05 -8.09 6.87
CA PHE A 72 -2.64 -7.78 8.16
C PHE A 72 -4.03 -7.20 7.96
N ASP A 73 -5.02 -7.75 8.65
CA ASP A 73 -6.42 -7.32 8.51
C ASP A 73 -6.76 -6.12 9.39
N SER A 74 -5.97 -5.87 10.45
CA SER A 74 -6.22 -4.82 11.44
C SER A 74 -4.94 -4.13 11.94
N ALA A 75 -5.13 -2.98 12.59
CA ALA A 75 -4.06 -2.22 13.21
C ALA A 75 -3.41 -2.99 14.36
N GLU A 76 -4.20 -3.69 15.15
CA GLU A 76 -3.78 -4.50 16.27
C GLU A 76 -2.89 -5.66 15.80
N ASP A 77 -3.29 -6.35 14.73
CA ASP A 77 -2.51 -7.46 14.15
C ASP A 77 -1.15 -6.97 13.61
N TYR A 78 -1.14 -5.83 12.92
CA TYR A 78 0.10 -5.21 12.42
C TYR A 78 1.01 -4.78 13.57
N ALA A 79 0.45 -4.14 14.60
CA ALA A 79 1.19 -3.65 15.75
C ALA A 79 1.81 -4.80 16.56
N ALA A 80 1.09 -5.92 16.72
CA ALA A 80 1.58 -7.11 17.41
C ALA A 80 2.78 -7.77 16.68
N ASN A 81 2.90 -7.58 15.37
CA ASN A 81 3.98 -8.12 14.54
C ASN A 81 5.07 -7.08 14.23
N THR A 82 5.04 -5.92 14.89
CA THR A 82 5.99 -4.83 14.66
C THR A 82 6.79 -4.54 15.92
N ASP A 83 8.12 -4.63 15.81
CA ASP A 83 9.07 -4.31 16.88
C ASP A 83 10.11 -3.29 16.38
N PHE A 84 10.25 -2.18 17.12
CA PHE A 84 11.22 -1.13 16.84
C PHE A 84 12.65 -1.46 17.29
N LYS A 85 12.89 -2.55 18.03
CA LYS A 85 14.22 -2.89 18.57
C LYS A 85 15.33 -2.87 17.51
N GLN A 86 15.09 -3.47 16.34
CA GLN A 86 16.09 -3.51 15.27
C GLN A 86 16.39 -2.12 14.72
N THR A 87 15.35 -1.32 14.46
CA THR A 87 15.50 0.07 14.02
C THR A 87 16.27 0.89 15.03
N LEU A 88 15.92 0.80 16.32
CA LEU A 88 16.58 1.55 17.39
C LEU A 88 18.05 1.15 17.57
N ALA A 89 18.38 -0.13 17.34
CA ALA A 89 19.76 -0.62 17.39
C ALA A 89 20.68 0.02 16.33
N THR A 90 20.12 0.57 15.25
CA THR A 90 20.92 1.32 14.24
C THR A 90 21.40 2.68 14.73
N GLY A 91 20.93 3.14 15.90
CA GLY A 91 21.13 4.52 16.37
C GLY A 91 20.15 5.52 15.75
N TRP A 92 19.14 5.04 15.02
CA TRP A 92 18.08 5.88 14.45
C TRP A 92 17.42 6.73 15.53
N ARG A 93 17.40 8.06 15.31
CA ARG A 93 16.75 9.02 16.20
C ARG A 93 15.44 9.56 15.63
N TYR A 94 15.38 9.84 14.33
CA TYR A 94 14.25 10.51 13.69
C TYR A 94 14.33 10.37 12.17
N SER A 95 13.18 10.32 11.49
CA SER A 95 13.06 10.36 10.02
C SER A 95 12.22 11.56 9.56
N ARG A 96 12.53 12.14 8.39
CA ARG A 96 11.78 13.23 7.75
C ARG A 96 11.22 12.76 6.42
#